data_AF-A0A9Q0KJ13-F1
#
_entry.id   AF-A0A9Q0KJ13-F1
#
_cell.length_a   1.000
_cell.length_b   1.000
_cell.length_c   1.000
_cell.angle_alpha   90.00
_cell.angle_beta   90.00
_cell.angle_gamma   90.00
#
_symmetry.space_group_name_H-M   'P 1'
#
loop_
_entity.id
_entity.type
_entity.pdbx_description
1 polymer ?
#
loop_
_entity_poly.entity_id
_entity_poly.type
_entity_poly.pdbx_seq_one_letter_code
_entity_poly.pdbx_strand_id
1 'polypeptide(L)'
;MEVAQLKFVLSLFVAFLLIRSIRAKSVRYCDREGNYAVKVAEVEMSPDPVVRGQPATFNLIASSGVPISTGKLVIDVSYFGVPIHKEIHDLCEETTCPVSVGDFVLSHTELLPGFTPPGSYTLKMIMNDEDENELTCVRFDFRIKVGSSVADI
;
A
#
# COMPACT_ATOMS: atom_id res chain seq x y z
N MET A 1 11.85 45.79 3.98
CA MET A 1 10.68 44.96 3.63
C MET A 1 11.04 43.83 2.65
N GLU A 2 12.05 43.98 1.79
CA GLU A 2 12.49 42.92 0.86
C GLU A 2 13.17 41.70 1.51
N VAL A 3 13.97 41.89 2.56
CA VAL A 3 14.72 40.78 3.21
C VAL A 3 13.79 39.75 3.87
N ALA A 4 12.62 40.19 4.35
CA ALA A 4 11.63 39.30 4.95
C ALA A 4 10.92 38.44 3.89
N GLN A 5 10.63 39.04 2.73
CA GLN A 5 10.04 38.33 1.58
C GLN A 5 10.98 37.26 1.03
N LEU A 6 12.27 37.58 0.88
CA LEU A 6 13.27 36.63 0.38
C LEU A 6 13.47 35.44 1.31
N LYS A 7 13.47 35.65 2.64
CA LYS A 7 13.56 34.57 3.63
C LYS A 7 12.31 33.68 3.64
N PHE A 8 11.13 34.28 3.48
CA PHE A 8 9.87 33.54 3.41
C PHE A 8 9.80 32.66 2.15
N VAL A 9 10.22 33.21 1.00
CA VAL A 9 10.32 32.48 -0.26
C VAL A 9 11.35 31.34 -0.18
N LEU A 10 12.51 31.58 0.42
CA LEU A 10 13.55 30.56 0.60
C LEU A 10 13.07 29.44 1.54
N SER A 11 12.36 29.79 2.62
CA SER A 11 11.77 28.81 3.55
C SER A 11 10.70 27.96 2.88
N LEU A 12 9.85 28.55 2.03
CA LEU A 12 8.85 27.83 1.23
C LEU A 12 9.51 26.88 0.21
N PHE A 13 10.61 27.32 -0.43
CA PHE A 13 11.36 26.48 -1.38
C PHE A 13 12.00 25.28 -0.68
N VAL A 14 12.60 25.47 0.50
CA VAL A 14 13.18 24.38 1.29
C VAL A 14 12.09 23.41 1.78
N ALA A 15 10.92 23.91 2.18
CA ALA A 15 9.78 23.06 2.55
C ALA A 15 9.27 22.24 1.36
N PHE A 16 9.26 22.80 0.14
CA PHE A 16 8.85 22.09 -1.08
C PHE A 16 9.84 20.99 -1.48
N LEU A 17 11.14 21.18 -1.24
CA LEU A 17 12.18 20.16 -1.48
C LEU A 17 12.13 18.98 -0.49
N LEU A 18 11.48 19.14 0.66
CA LEU A 18 11.26 18.06 1.63
C LEU A 18 9.99 17.24 1.33
N ILE A 19 9.18 17.64 0.34
CA ILE A 19 8.04 16.85 -0.10
C ILE A 19 8.58 15.64 -0.85
N ARG A 20 8.67 14.50 -0.17
CA ARG A 20 8.86 13.21 -0.85
C ARG A 20 7.69 13.04 -1.81
N SER A 21 7.96 12.94 -3.11
CA SER A 21 6.95 12.51 -4.08
C SER A 21 6.51 11.10 -3.69
N ILE A 22 5.34 10.99 -3.07
CA ILE A 22 4.69 9.70 -2.85
C ILE A 22 4.30 9.21 -4.23
N ARG A 23 4.96 8.14 -4.68
CA ARG A 23 4.66 7.53 -5.96
C ARG A 23 3.51 6.57 -5.75
N ALA A 24 2.29 7.06 -5.96
CA ALA A 24 1.13 6.21 -6.00
C ALA A 24 1.25 5.19 -7.15
N LYS A 25 0.92 3.93 -6.87
CA LYS A 25 0.82 2.89 -7.89
C LYS A 25 -0.63 2.56 -8.17
N SER A 26 -0.96 2.56 -9.47
CA SER A 26 -2.24 2.07 -9.97
C SER A 26 -2.41 0.58 -9.69
N VAL A 27 -3.62 0.19 -9.31
CA VAL A 27 -4.03 -1.20 -9.15
C VAL A 27 -4.71 -1.75 -10.40
N ARG A 28 -4.76 -3.07 -10.54
CA ARG A 28 -5.53 -3.77 -11.58
C ARG A 28 -6.54 -4.70 -10.92
N TYR A 29 -7.79 -4.68 -11.36
CA TYR A 29 -8.78 -5.63 -10.88
C TYR A 29 -8.49 -7.06 -11.36
N CYS A 30 -8.99 -8.03 -10.60
CA CYS A 30 -8.76 -9.44 -10.90
C CYS A 30 -9.53 -9.94 -12.12
N ASP A 31 -10.71 -9.38 -12.34
CA ASP A 31 -11.57 -9.62 -13.49
C ASP A 31 -11.53 -8.41 -14.46
N ARG A 32 -12.28 -8.52 -15.56
CA ARG A 32 -12.37 -7.44 -16.57
C ARG A 32 -13.49 -6.45 -16.28
N GLU A 33 -14.45 -6.83 -15.46
CA GLU A 33 -15.66 -6.06 -15.19
C GLU A 33 -15.40 -4.99 -14.13
N GLY A 34 -14.52 -5.28 -13.16
CA GLY A 34 -14.15 -4.37 -12.08
C GLY A 34 -15.34 -3.96 -11.21
N ASN A 35 -16.43 -4.72 -11.24
CA ASN A 35 -17.70 -4.35 -10.61
C ASN A 35 -17.78 -4.79 -9.15
N TYR A 36 -16.84 -4.30 -8.36
CA TYR A 36 -16.72 -4.56 -6.93
C TYR A 36 -17.43 -3.51 -6.07
N ALA A 37 -17.95 -3.91 -4.91
CA ALA A 37 -18.55 -3.01 -3.93
C ALA A 37 -17.51 -2.07 -3.29
N VAL A 38 -16.27 -2.55 -3.15
CA VAL A 38 -15.12 -1.77 -2.73
C VAL A 38 -14.24 -1.43 -3.94
N LYS A 39 -14.02 -0.14 -4.14
CA LYS A 39 -13.14 0.41 -5.18
C LYS A 39 -11.78 0.76 -4.60
N VAL A 40 -10.71 0.38 -5.27
CA VAL A 40 -9.34 0.69 -4.82
C VAL A 40 -8.77 1.70 -5.80
N ALA A 41 -8.43 2.88 -5.31
CA ALA A 41 -7.89 3.95 -6.13
C ALA A 41 -6.41 3.69 -6.42
N GLU A 42 -5.62 3.47 -5.37
CA GLU A 42 -4.18 3.34 -5.46
C GLU A 42 -3.57 2.64 -4.25
N VAL A 43 -2.29 2.28 -4.39
CA VAL A 43 -1.45 1.81 -3.30
C VAL A 43 -0.27 2.75 -3.14
N GLU A 44 -0.08 3.23 -1.92
CA GLU A 44 1.13 3.92 -1.51
C GLU A 44 2.02 2.97 -0.73
N MET A 45 3.33 3.03 -0.96
CA MET A 45 4.31 2.21 -0.26
C MET A 45 5.43 3.08 0.28
N SER A 46 5.87 2.77 1.49
CA SER A 46 7.00 3.44 2.12
C SER A 46 7.92 2.42 2.80
N PRO A 47 9.18 2.27 2.36
CA PRO A 47 9.78 2.90 1.18
C PRO A 47 9.28 2.31 -0.15
N ASP A 48 9.26 3.09 -1.23
CA ASP A 48 9.10 2.61 -2.62
C ASP A 48 10.36 2.95 -3.46
N PRO A 49 11.13 1.98 -3.99
CA PRO A 49 10.96 0.53 -3.83
C PRO A 49 11.18 0.06 -2.39
N VAL A 50 10.46 -1.00 -2.01
CA VAL A 50 10.56 -1.67 -0.71
C VAL A 50 11.99 -2.13 -0.46
N VAL A 51 12.48 -1.95 0.76
CA VAL A 51 13.85 -2.30 1.16
C VAL A 51 13.81 -3.52 2.06
N ARG A 52 14.41 -4.62 1.65
CA ARG A 52 14.48 -5.83 2.49
C ARG A 52 15.25 -5.53 3.79
N GLY A 53 14.84 -6.15 4.89
CA GLY A 53 15.42 -5.93 6.22
C GLY A 53 15.02 -4.59 6.87
N GLN A 54 14.12 -3.82 6.27
CA GLN A 54 13.53 -2.62 6.85
C GLN A 54 12.00 -2.75 6.88
N PRO A 55 11.31 -2.13 7.85
CA PRO A 55 9.86 -2.06 7.84
C PRO A 55 9.35 -1.38 6.56
N ALA A 56 8.35 -2.00 5.94
CA ALA A 56 7.66 -1.47 4.77
C ALA A 56 6.18 -1.30 5.09
N THR A 57 5.65 -0.11 4.88
CA THR A 57 4.24 0.22 5.07
C THR A 57 3.55 0.25 3.71
N PHE A 58 2.40 -0.40 3.61
CA PHE A 58 1.51 -0.42 2.46
C PHE A 58 0.19 0.23 2.86
N ASN A 59 -0.16 1.34 2.20
CA ASN A 59 -1.44 2.01 2.38
C ASN A 59 -2.28 1.81 1.13
N LEU A 60 -3.39 1.10 1.28
CA LEU A 60 -4.40 0.95 0.23
C LEU A 60 -5.45 2.05 0.40
N ILE A 61 -5.60 2.90 -0.60
CA ILE A 61 -6.62 3.95 -0.60
C ILE A 61 -7.83 3.42 -1.35
N ALA A 62 -8.94 3.27 -0.64
CA ALA A 62 -10.14 2.60 -1.15
C ALA A 62 -11.41 3.35 -0.76
N SER A 63 -12.52 3.00 -1.42
CA SER A 63 -13.85 3.49 -1.08
C SER A 63 -14.88 2.37 -1.17
N SER A 64 -15.86 2.38 -0.26
CA SER A 64 -16.92 1.39 -0.22
C SER A 64 -18.28 2.00 -0.58
N GLY A 65 -19.04 1.30 -1.42
CA GLY A 65 -20.45 1.61 -1.70
C GLY A 65 -21.43 1.08 -0.66
N VAL A 66 -20.97 0.24 0.27
CA VAL A 66 -21.78 -0.41 1.31
C VAL A 66 -21.06 -0.36 2.67
N PRO A 67 -21.78 -0.33 3.80
CA PRO A 67 -21.14 -0.49 5.09
C PRO A 67 -20.56 -1.90 5.25
N ILE A 68 -19.40 -2.02 5.89
CA ILE A 68 -18.73 -3.31 6.16
C ILE A 68 -18.51 -3.41 7.67
N SER A 69 -19.18 -4.38 8.31
CA SER A 69 -19.08 -4.63 9.75
C SER A 69 -17.76 -5.29 10.11
N THR A 70 -17.43 -6.35 9.39
CA THR A 70 -16.21 -7.16 9.52
C THR A 70 -15.90 -7.83 8.18
N GLY A 71 -14.73 -8.46 8.08
CA GLY A 71 -14.30 -9.13 6.87
C GLY A 71 -12.87 -9.64 6.97
N LYS A 72 -12.39 -10.24 5.88
CA LYS A 72 -11.05 -10.80 5.77
C LYS A 72 -10.33 -10.25 4.56
N LEU A 73 -9.03 -10.03 4.71
CA LEU A 73 -8.09 -9.69 3.65
C LEU A 73 -7.23 -10.91 3.37
N VAL A 74 -7.34 -11.47 2.16
CA VAL A 74 -6.50 -12.56 1.69
C VAL A 74 -5.43 -11.98 0.77
N ILE A 75 -4.18 -12.11 1.16
CA ILE A 75 -3.02 -11.61 0.42
C ILE A 75 -2.27 -12.80 -0.17
N ASP A 76 -2.04 -12.78 -1.48
CA ASP A 76 -1.25 -13.78 -2.21
C ASP A 76 -0.11 -13.05 -2.92
N VAL A 77 1.13 -13.41 -2.58
CA VAL A 77 2.34 -12.79 -3.14
C VAL A 77 3.00 -13.76 -4.10
N SER A 78 3.21 -13.29 -5.32
CA SER A 78 3.88 -14.02 -6.38
C SER A 78 5.24 -13.40 -6.74
N TYR A 79 6.23 -14.26 -6.98
CA TYR A 79 7.54 -13.90 -7.48
C TYR A 79 7.79 -14.63 -8.81
N PHE A 80 8.06 -13.88 -9.88
CA PHE A 80 8.13 -14.41 -11.26
C PHE A 80 6.89 -15.25 -11.65
N GLY A 81 5.70 -14.85 -11.19
CA GLY A 81 4.43 -15.52 -11.49
C GLY A 81 4.16 -16.80 -10.70
N VAL A 82 5.08 -17.20 -9.81
CA VAL A 82 4.89 -18.33 -8.88
C VAL A 82 4.42 -17.80 -7.53
N PRO A 83 3.29 -18.26 -6.97
CA PRO A 83 2.88 -17.93 -5.61
C PRO A 83 3.94 -18.44 -4.61
N ILE A 84 4.44 -17.54 -3.76
CA ILE A 84 5.48 -17.87 -2.77
C ILE A 84 4.99 -17.69 -1.33
N HIS A 85 3.91 -16.94 -1.13
CA HIS A 85 3.44 -16.57 0.20
C HIS A 85 1.96 -16.25 0.17
N LYS A 86 1.26 -16.60 1.25
CA LYS A 86 -0.16 -16.31 1.42
C LYS A 86 -0.44 -15.98 2.87
N GLU A 87 -1.19 -14.93 3.08
CA GLU A 87 -1.62 -14.48 4.41
C GLU A 87 -3.10 -14.15 4.42
N ILE A 88 -3.68 -14.20 5.62
CA ILE A 88 -5.07 -13.84 5.86
C ILE A 88 -5.07 -12.97 7.11
N HIS A 89 -5.57 -11.75 6.97
CA HIS A 89 -5.71 -10.77 8.04
C HIS A 89 -7.18 -10.41 8.23
N ASP A 90 -7.57 -10.07 9.45
CA ASP A 90 -8.91 -9.54 9.70
C ASP A 90 -8.96 -8.08 9.24
N LEU A 91 -10.01 -7.71 8.51
CA LEU A 91 -10.14 -6.37 7.92
C LEU A 91 -10.02 -5.27 8.98
N CYS A 92 -10.60 -5.52 10.16
CA CYS A 92 -10.67 -4.57 11.26
C CYS A 92 -9.37 -4.42 12.05
N GLU A 93 -8.35 -5.24 11.76
CA GLU A 93 -6.99 -5.02 12.26
C GLU A 93 -6.23 -4.02 11.38
N GLU A 94 -6.61 -3.90 10.10
CA GLU A 94 -5.95 -3.08 9.09
C GLU A 94 -6.65 -1.72 8.85
N THR A 95 -7.89 -1.54 9.33
CA THR A 95 -8.66 -0.29 9.30
C THR A 95 -9.63 -0.19 10.48
N THR A 96 -10.25 0.98 10.65
CA THR A 96 -11.30 1.20 11.65
C THR A 96 -12.63 0.60 11.19
N CYS A 97 -13.19 -0.30 12.00
CA CYS A 97 -14.52 -0.87 11.79
C CYS A 97 -15.58 -0.27 12.74
N PRO A 98 -16.87 -0.22 12.32
CA PRO A 98 -17.35 -0.60 10.98
C PRO A 98 -16.91 0.41 9.91
N VAL A 99 -16.53 -0.09 8.73
CA VAL A 99 -16.22 0.76 7.59
C VAL A 99 -17.52 1.35 7.08
N SER A 100 -17.61 2.68 7.11
CA SER A 100 -18.77 3.40 6.58
C SER A 100 -18.69 3.53 5.06
N VAL A 101 -19.82 3.85 4.43
CA VAL A 101 -19.84 4.21 3.00
C VAL A 101 -18.94 5.44 2.78
N GLY A 102 -18.10 5.37 1.73
CA GLY A 102 -17.11 6.40 1.42
C GLY A 102 -15.68 5.89 1.50
N ASP A 103 -14.74 6.84 1.60
CA ASP A 103 -13.31 6.57 1.52
C ASP A 103 -12.73 6.03 2.85
N PHE A 104 -11.79 5.10 2.75
CA PHE A 104 -11.05 4.54 3.86
C PHE A 104 -9.65 4.10 3.42
N VAL A 105 -8.77 3.87 4.40
CA VAL A 105 -7.39 3.44 4.16
C VAL A 105 -7.14 2.13 4.91
N LEU A 106 -6.58 1.15 4.22
CA LEU A 106 -6.03 -0.06 4.82
C LEU A 106 -4.52 0.13 4.96
N SER A 107 -3.98 -0.01 6.17
CA SER A 107 -2.58 0.28 6.44
C SER A 107 -1.89 -0.90 7.11
N HIS A 108 -1.05 -1.59 6.34
CA HIS A 108 -0.26 -2.71 6.84
C HIS A 108 1.23 -2.37 6.88
N THR A 109 1.91 -2.69 7.98
CA THR A 109 3.38 -2.53 8.10
C THR A 109 4.03 -3.86 8.42
N GLU A 110 4.98 -4.28 7.58
CA GLU A 110 5.66 -5.56 7.73
C GLU A 110 7.19 -5.39 7.64
N LEU A 111 7.93 -6.14 8.45
CA LEU A 111 9.38 -6.26 8.34
C LEU A 111 9.75 -7.44 7.45
N LEU A 112 10.05 -7.15 6.18
CA LEU A 112 10.49 -8.18 5.25
C LEU A 112 11.90 -8.68 5.62
N PRO A 113 12.16 -9.99 5.64
CA PRO A 113 13.47 -10.52 6.00
C PRO A 113 14.61 -9.97 5.13
N GLY A 114 15.81 -9.81 5.72
CA GLY A 114 16.99 -9.31 5.00
C GLY A 114 17.46 -10.22 3.85
N PHE A 115 17.02 -11.49 3.83
CA PHE A 115 17.33 -12.46 2.77
C PHE A 115 16.27 -12.50 1.66
N THR A 116 15.21 -11.68 1.73
CA THR A 116 14.20 -11.61 0.66
C THR A 116 14.87 -11.26 -0.68
N PRO A 117 14.61 -12.02 -1.76
CA PRO A 117 15.21 -11.75 -3.06
C PRO A 117 14.85 -10.35 -3.58
N PRO A 118 15.79 -9.62 -4.21
CA PRO A 118 15.46 -8.40 -4.91
C PRO A 118 14.76 -8.71 -6.23
N GLY A 119 13.79 -7.90 -6.64
CA GLY A 119 13.08 -8.13 -7.90
C GLY A 119 11.68 -7.56 -7.90
N SER A 120 10.91 -7.96 -8.92
CA SER A 120 9.49 -7.59 -9.04
C SER A 120 8.62 -8.67 -8.42
N TYR A 121 7.69 -8.23 -7.60
CA TYR A 121 6.69 -9.04 -6.92
C TYR A 121 5.31 -8.57 -7.36
N THR A 122 4.36 -9.48 -7.40
CA THR A 122 2.95 -9.16 -7.62
C THR A 122 2.19 -9.55 -6.37
N LEU A 123 1.46 -8.60 -5.79
CA LEU A 123 0.52 -8.86 -4.71
C LEU A 123 -0.88 -8.95 -5.33
N LYS A 124 -1.61 -10.02 -5.01
CA LYS A 124 -3.05 -10.15 -5.22
C LYS A 124 -3.73 -10.04 -3.85
N MET A 125 -4.64 -9.10 -3.72
CA MET A 125 -5.49 -8.95 -2.54
C MET A 125 -6.93 -9.33 -2.92
N ILE A 126 -7.58 -10.10 -2.06
CA ILE A 126 -9.03 -10.31 -2.05
C ILE A 126 -9.56 -9.80 -0.71
N MET A 127 -10.62 -9.01 -0.73
CA MET A 127 -11.37 -8.63 0.48
C MET A 127 -12.72 -9.33 0.44
N ASN A 128 -13.05 -10.05 1.52
CA ASN A 128 -14.35 -10.68 1.71
C ASN A 128 -15.05 -10.11 2.93
N ASP A 129 -16.39 -10.07 2.91
CA ASP A 129 -17.19 -9.81 4.11
C ASP A 129 -17.30 -11.06 5.02
N GLU A 130 -18.15 -10.97 6.05
CA GLU A 130 -18.41 -12.07 6.99
C GLU A 130 -19.11 -13.28 6.38
N ASP A 131 -19.82 -13.08 5.27
CA ASP A 131 -20.56 -14.09 4.53
C ASP A 131 -19.73 -14.69 3.37
N GLU A 132 -18.43 -14.40 3.33
CA GLU A 132 -17.48 -14.80 2.28
C GLU A 132 -17.78 -14.20 0.89
N ASN A 133 -18.58 -13.14 0.80
CA ASN A 133 -18.78 -12.44 -0.47
C ASN A 133 -17.55 -11.59 -0.80
N GLU A 134 -17.07 -11.71 -2.05
CA GLU A 134 -15.94 -10.92 -2.55
C GLU A 134 -16.33 -9.45 -2.71
N LEU A 135 -15.86 -8.60 -1.80
CA LEU A 135 -16.08 -7.15 -1.81
C LEU A 135 -15.14 -6.45 -2.79
N THR A 136 -13.91 -6.95 -2.97
CA THR A 136 -12.97 -6.50 -4.00
C THR A 136 -11.87 -7.53 -4.27
N CYS A 137 -11.34 -7.54 -5.49
CA CYS A 137 -10.11 -8.27 -5.82
C CYS A 137 -9.20 -7.44 -6.71
N VAL A 138 -7.99 -7.16 -6.23
CA VAL A 138 -7.00 -6.32 -6.93
C VAL A 138 -5.63 -6.96 -6.97
N ARG A 139 -4.83 -6.55 -7.95
CA ARG A 139 -3.43 -6.92 -8.14
C ARG A 139 -2.58 -5.69 -8.39
N PHE A 140 -1.39 -5.64 -7.81
CA PHE A 140 -0.40 -4.60 -8.11
C PHE A 140 1.02 -5.14 -8.01
N ASP A 141 1.93 -4.49 -8.73
CA ASP A 141 3.33 -4.88 -8.77
C ASP A 141 4.17 -3.95 -7.90
N PHE A 142 5.01 -4.54 -7.05
CA PHE A 142 5.98 -3.82 -6.25
C PHE A 142 7.38 -4.39 -6.44
N ARG A 143 8.39 -3.58 -6.10
CA ARG A 143 9.78 -3.96 -6.26
C ARG A 143 10.46 -3.98 -4.91
N ILE A 144 11.23 -5.03 -4.68
CA ILE A 144 12.10 -5.15 -3.51
C ILE A 144 13.54 -4.89 -3.96
N LYS A 145 14.25 -4.03 -3.23
CA LYS A 145 15.68 -3.75 -3.42
C LYS A 145 16.48 -4.13 -2.18
N VAL A 146 17.78 -4.33 -2.41
CA VAL A 146 18.76 -4.49 -1.33
C VAL A 146 18.96 -3.12 -0.68
N GLY A 147 18.88 -3.07 0.65
CA GLY A 147 19.26 -1.87 1.40
C GLY A 147 20.77 -1.67 1.34
N SER A 148 21.22 -0.43 1.16
CA SER A 148 22.61 -0.06 1.36
C SER A 148 22.89 -0.08 2.86
N SER A 149 23.74 -1.01 3.32
CA SER A 149 24.34 -0.94 4.64
C SER A 149 25.21 0.32 4.69
N VAL A 150 24.77 1.36 5.37
CA VAL A 150 25.69 2.41 5.87
C VAL A 150 26.43 1.78 7.05
N ALA A 151 27.39 0.93 6.73
CA ALA A 151 28.36 0.36 7.65
C ALA A 151 29.73 0.38 6.95
N ASP A 152 30.09 1.55 6.43
CA ASP A 152 31.44 1.91 6.01
C ASP A 152 31.74 3.29 6.60
N ILE A 153 32.01 3.33 7.91
CA ILE A 153 32.85 4.36 8.56
C ILE A 153 33.68 3.65 9.63
#